data_AF-A0A3N5ZAN9-F1
#
_entry.id   AF-A0A3N5ZAN9-F1
#
_cell.length_a   1.000
_cell.length_b   1.000
_cell.length_c   1.000
_cell.angle_alpha   90.00
_cell.angle_beta   90.00
_cell.angle_gamma   90.00
#
_symmetry.space_group_name_H-M   'P 1'
#
loop_
_entity.id
_entity.type
_entity.pdbx_description
1 polymer ?
#
loop_
_entity_poly.entity_id
_entity_poly.type
_entity_poly.pdbx_seq_one_letter_code
_entity_poly.pdbx_strand_id
1 'polypeptide(L)'
;IPMPNESEEADVIRREDGSWLVDGKLLADELKEVLDLDDLPFEEENVYETLGGLVMAALGRIPVSGEHFDWGGFRFEVVDMDGHRVDKVLIRRIAPAAGAPAPA
;
A
#
# COMPACT_ATOMS: atom_id res chain seq x y z
N ILE A 1 11.21 -2.24 -35.64
CA ILE A 1 10.47 -3.08 -34.67
C ILE A 1 10.79 -2.47 -33.31
N PRO A 2 9.83 -1.90 -32.55
CA PRO A 2 10.11 -1.46 -31.19
C PRO A 2 10.47 -2.69 -30.35
N MET A 3 11.54 -2.58 -29.58
CA MET A 3 11.97 -3.63 -28.65
C MET A 3 10.90 -3.78 -27.55
N PRO A 4 10.43 -5.00 -27.24
CA PRO A 4 9.66 -5.20 -26.02
C PRO A 4 10.60 -4.91 -24.85
N ASN A 5 10.22 -3.97 -23.99
CA ASN A 5 10.98 -3.68 -22.79
C ASN A 5 11.05 -4.94 -21.92
N GLU A 6 12.26 -5.43 -21.68
CA GLU A 6 12.52 -6.69 -21.01
C GLU A 6 12.30 -6.54 -19.50
N SER A 7 11.11 -6.90 -19.03
CA SER A 7 10.79 -7.28 -17.64
C SER A 7 11.09 -6.23 -16.55
N GLU A 8 10.53 -5.02 -16.69
CA GLU A 8 10.26 -4.18 -15.51
C GLU A 8 9.16 -4.85 -14.70
N GLU A 9 9.47 -5.31 -13.49
CA GLU A 9 8.45 -5.65 -12.50
C GLU A 9 7.56 -4.42 -12.36
N ALA A 10 6.30 -4.48 -12.83
CA ALA A 10 5.42 -3.33 -12.78
C ALA A 10 5.31 -2.85 -11.32
N ASP A 11 5.45 -1.54 -11.10
CA ASP A 11 5.33 -0.94 -9.75
C ASP A 11 3.98 -1.24 -9.09
N VAL A 12 2.97 -1.59 -9.89
CA VAL A 12 1.64 -2.01 -9.46
C VAL A 12 1.21 -3.25 -10.23
N ILE A 13 0.96 -4.34 -9.52
CA ILE A 13 0.41 -5.58 -10.07
C ILE A 13 -0.98 -5.82 -9.47
N ARG A 14 -2.01 -5.72 -10.31
CA ARG A 14 -3.37 -6.12 -9.91
C ARG A 14 -3.52 -7.64 -9.97
N ARG A 15 -3.95 -8.24 -8.88
CA ARG A 15 -4.14 -9.69 -8.73
C ARG A 15 -5.55 -10.10 -9.12
N GLU A 16 -5.74 -11.39 -9.39
CA GLU A 16 -7.04 -11.96 -9.81
C GLU A 16 -8.14 -11.79 -8.77
N ASP A 17 -7.79 -11.72 -7.48
CA ASP A 17 -8.71 -11.49 -6.37
C ASP A 17 -9.12 -10.01 -6.20
N GLY A 18 -8.60 -9.13 -7.05
CA GLY A 18 -8.85 -7.69 -7.01
C GLY A 18 -7.97 -6.92 -6.03
N SER A 19 -7.03 -7.57 -5.34
CA SER A 19 -5.97 -6.89 -4.58
C SER A 19 -4.85 -6.36 -5.48
N TRP A 20 -4.00 -5.51 -4.93
CA TRP A 20 -2.83 -4.95 -5.60
C TRP A 20 -1.58 -5.35 -4.84
N LEU A 21 -0.58 -5.87 -5.54
CA LEU A 21 0.79 -5.98 -5.03
C LEU A 21 1.57 -4.79 -5.59
N VAL A 22 2.07 -3.94 -4.71
CA VAL A 22 2.64 -2.64 -5.06
C VAL A 22 4.06 -2.52 -4.55
N ASP A 23 4.94 -1.94 -5.36
CA ASP A 23 6.32 -1.62 -4.97
C ASP A 23 6.33 -0.46 -3.97
N GLY A 24 7.14 -0.58 -2.92
CA GLY A 24 7.28 0.43 -1.88
C GLY A 24 7.88 1.75 -2.39
N LYS A 25 8.43 1.80 -3.61
CA LYS A 25 8.93 3.02 -4.26
C LYS A 25 7.84 3.79 -4.99
N LEU A 26 6.65 3.22 -5.22
CA LEU A 26 5.55 3.94 -5.85
C LEU A 26 5.27 5.25 -5.11
N LEU A 27 5.13 6.35 -5.84
CA LEU A 27 4.85 7.65 -5.22
C LEU A 27 3.47 7.65 -4.57
N ALA A 28 3.35 8.38 -3.46
CA ALA A 28 2.09 8.53 -2.75
C ALA A 28 0.97 9.11 -3.63
N ASP A 29 1.29 10.05 -4.52
CA ASP A 29 0.33 10.61 -5.46
C ASP A 29 -0.16 9.57 -6.48
N GLU A 30 0.75 8.77 -7.06
CA GLU A 30 0.38 7.69 -7.98
C GLU A 30 -0.46 6.61 -7.29
N LEU A 31 -0.14 6.30 -6.03
CA LEU A 31 -0.92 5.38 -5.21
C LEU A 31 -2.38 5.82 -5.04
N LYS A 32 -2.61 7.12 -4.81
CA LYS A 32 -3.97 7.69 -4.71
C LYS A 32 -4.75 7.48 -6.00
N GLU A 33 -4.13 7.76 -7.14
CA GLU A 33 -4.75 7.53 -8.46
C GLU A 33 -5.09 6.06 -8.70
N VAL A 34 -4.20 5.15 -8.30
CA VAL A 34 -4.40 3.69 -8.44
C VAL A 34 -5.56 3.19 -7.59
N LEU A 35 -5.70 3.72 -6.37
CA LEU A 35 -6.72 3.29 -5.41
C LEU A 35 -8.01 4.10 -5.47
N ASP A 36 -8.04 5.19 -6.26
CA ASP A 36 -9.14 6.16 -6.34
C ASP A 36 -9.45 6.74 -4.93
N LEU A 37 -8.41 7.24 -4.27
CA LEU A 37 -8.48 7.86 -2.93
C LEU A 37 -8.34 9.38 -3.03
N ASP A 38 -9.15 10.10 -2.24
CA ASP A 38 -9.05 11.55 -2.11
C ASP A 38 -7.79 11.98 -1.31
N ASP A 39 -7.44 11.22 -0.26
CA ASP A 39 -6.36 11.55 0.66
C ASP A 39 -5.64 10.31 1.24
N LEU A 40 -4.42 10.53 1.73
CA LEU A 40 -3.60 9.55 2.44
C LEU A 40 -3.29 10.00 3.87
N PRO A 41 -2.98 9.07 4.79
CA PRO A 41 -2.61 9.40 6.17
C PRO A 41 -1.41 10.34 6.21
N PHE A 42 -1.47 11.42 7.00
CA PHE A 42 -0.37 12.38 7.22
C PHE A 42 0.09 13.16 5.96
N GLU A 43 -0.74 13.23 4.91
CA GLU A 43 -0.40 13.93 3.67
C GLU A 43 -0.06 15.42 3.90
N GLU A 44 -0.81 16.11 4.77
CA GLU A 44 -0.57 17.52 5.10
C GLU A 44 0.78 17.77 5.82
N GLU A 45 1.34 16.73 6.45
CA GLU A 45 2.59 16.83 7.20
C GLU A 45 3.82 16.61 6.30
N ASN A 46 3.62 16.13 5.06
CA ASN A 46 4.66 15.86 4.06
C ASN A 46 5.84 15.03 4.61
N VAL A 47 5.52 14.01 5.43
CA VAL A 47 6.50 13.15 6.13
C VAL A 47 6.91 11.91 5.33
N TYR A 48 6.32 11.70 4.15
CA TYR A 48 6.63 10.62 3.22
C TYR A 48 6.40 11.06 1.78
N GLU A 49 7.09 10.41 0.84
CA GLU A 49 6.92 10.64 -0.60
C GLU A 49 6.48 9.36 -1.33
N THR A 50 6.74 8.19 -0.74
CA THR A 50 6.48 6.87 -1.34
C THR A 50 5.57 6.02 -0.46
N LEU A 51 5.00 4.96 -1.04
CA LEU A 51 4.22 3.96 -0.30
C LEU A 51 4.99 3.37 0.88
N GLY A 52 6.27 3.05 0.71
CA GLY A 52 7.10 2.54 1.81
C GLY A 52 7.26 3.54 2.95
N GLY A 53 7.42 4.83 2.61
CA GLY A 53 7.45 5.91 3.59
C GLY A 53 6.11 6.06 4.31
N LEU A 54 5.00 6.00 3.57
CA LEU A 54 3.64 6.02 4.14
C LEU A 54 3.44 4.89 5.15
N VAL A 55 3.85 3.66 4.81
CA VAL A 55 3.72 2.50 5.71
C VAL A 55 4.50 2.72 7.01
N MET A 56 5.74 3.21 6.92
CA MET A 56 6.54 3.50 8.12
C MET A 56 5.94 4.62 8.96
N ALA A 57 5.44 5.69 8.32
CA ALA A 57 4.78 6.80 9.00
C ALA A 57 3.52 6.31 9.74
N ALA A 58 2.68 5.52 9.07
CA ALA A 58 1.45 4.96 9.64
C ALA A 58 1.69 3.99 10.79
N LEU A 59 2.74 3.17 10.73
CA LEU A 59 3.09 2.22 11.80
C LEU A 59 4.00 2.84 12.88
N GLY A 60 4.59 4.01 12.63
CA GLY A 60 5.46 4.76 13.53
C GLY A 60 6.82 4.08 13.84
N ARG A 61 7.21 3.07 13.05
CA ARG A 61 8.44 2.28 13.24
C ARG A 61 8.84 1.58 11.94
N ILE A 62 10.03 0.97 11.94
CA ILE A 62 10.41 0.00 10.90
C ILE A 62 9.53 -1.25 11.07
N PRO A 63 8.69 -1.61 10.09
CA PRO A 63 7.77 -2.73 10.22
C PRO A 63 8.45 -4.07 9.93
N VAL A 64 7.73 -5.15 10.21
CA VAL A 64 8.06 -6.50 9.72
C VAL A 64 6.98 -7.01 8.78
N SER A 65 7.31 -8.00 7.95
CA SER A 65 6.34 -8.64 7.05
C SER A 65 5.13 -9.20 7.82
N GLY A 66 3.94 -8.99 7.26
CA GLY A 66 2.65 -9.33 7.84
C GLY A 66 2.01 -8.23 8.69
N GLU A 67 2.76 -7.19 9.07
CA GLU A 67 2.19 -6.01 9.70
C GLU A 67 1.36 -5.19 8.71
N HIS A 68 0.28 -4.58 9.19
CA HIS A 68 -0.66 -3.86 8.35
C HIS A 68 -1.33 -2.71 9.09
N PHE A 69 -1.88 -1.78 8.31
CA PHE A 69 -2.80 -0.75 8.76
C PHE A 69 -3.95 -0.59 7.76
N ASP A 70 -5.04 0.03 8.22
CA ASP A 70 -6.25 0.21 7.42
C ASP A 70 -6.49 1.72 7.19
N TRP A 71 -6.80 2.12 5.96
CA TRP A 71 -7.12 3.51 5.59
C TRP A 71 -8.01 3.56 4.34
N GLY A 72 -8.95 4.50 4.27
CA GLY A 72 -9.73 4.76 3.05
C GLY A 72 -10.52 3.55 2.51
N GLY A 73 -10.87 2.58 3.37
CA GLY A 73 -11.51 1.33 2.92
C GLY A 73 -10.55 0.30 2.31
N PHE A 74 -9.25 0.48 2.50
CA PHE A 74 -8.20 -0.47 2.12
C PHE A 74 -7.39 -0.91 3.34
N ARG A 75 -6.81 -2.11 3.24
CA ARG A 75 -5.75 -2.60 4.11
C ARG A 75 -4.44 -2.59 3.35
N PHE A 76 -3.41 -2.03 3.96
CA PHE A 76 -2.04 -2.00 3.47
C PHE A 76 -1.21 -2.97 4.33
N GLU A 77 -0.72 -4.05 3.75
CA GLU A 77 0.01 -5.12 4.44
C GLU A 77 1.42 -5.26 3.88
N VAL A 78 2.43 -5.21 4.76
CA VAL A 78 3.83 -5.40 4.36
C VAL A 78 4.03 -6.86 3.96
N VAL A 79 4.41 -7.11 2.71
CA VAL A 79 4.73 -8.46 2.23
C VAL A 79 6.22 -8.71 2.37
N ASP A 80 7.04 -7.74 1.95
CA ASP A 80 8.48 -7.88 1.92
C ASP A 80 9.20 -6.61 2.37
N MET A 81 10.33 -6.82 3.05
CA MET A 81 11.22 -5.80 3.56
C MET A 81 12.61 -6.01 2.96
N ASP A 82 13.16 -4.97 2.33
CA ASP A 82 14.56 -4.93 1.91
C ASP A 82 15.37 -4.13 2.96
N GLY A 83 15.91 -4.87 3.93
CA GLY A 83 16.61 -4.29 5.08
C GLY A 83 15.68 -3.43 5.94
N HIS A 84 15.83 -2.11 5.87
CA HIS A 84 14.97 -1.15 6.58
C HIS A 84 13.93 -0.50 5.66
N ARG A 85 13.82 -0.91 4.40
CA ARG A 85 12.89 -0.37 3.43
C ARG A 85 11.75 -1.35 3.21
N VAL A 86 10.51 -0.85 3.18
CA VAL A 86 9.36 -1.62 2.71
C VAL A 86 9.50 -1.80 1.21
N ASP A 87 9.63 -3.04 0.73
CA ASP A 87 9.85 -3.34 -0.69
C ASP A 87 8.53 -3.66 -1.40
N LYS A 88 7.69 -4.52 -0.80
CA LYS A 88 6.38 -4.89 -1.37
C LYS A 88 5.26 -4.75 -0.35
N VAL A 89 4.15 -4.18 -0.81
CA VAL A 89 2.93 -4.02 -0.01
C VAL A 89 1.77 -4.66 -0.75
N LEU A 90 1.01 -5.49 -0.04
CA LEU A 90 -0.27 -6.01 -0.50
C LEU A 90 -1.38 -5.06 -0.03
N ILE A 91 -2.14 -4.55 -0.99
CA ILE A 91 -3.26 -3.66 -0.75
C ILE A 91 -4.54 -4.37 -1.14
N ARG A 92 -5.51 -4.41 -0.23
CA ARG A 92 -6.82 -5.02 -0.51
C ARG A 92 -7.95 -4.17 0.02
N ARG A 93 -9.07 -4.15 -0.70
CA ARG A 93 -10.30 -3.53 -0.18
C ARG A 93 -10.74 -4.28 1.06
N ILE A 94 -11.02 -3.55 2.12
CA ILE A 94 -11.75 -4.08 3.28
C ILE A 94 -13.22 -3.85 3.01
N ALA A 95 -14.03 -4.91 3.03
CA ALA A 95 -15.47 -4.72 3.05
C ALA A 95 -15.82 -3.88 4.28
N PRO A 96 -16.73 -2.89 4.19
CA PRO A 96 -17.25 -2.24 5.39
C PRO A 96 -17.73 -3.37 6.29
N ALA A 97 -17.23 -3.40 7.53
CA ALA A 97 -17.49 -4.49 8.45
C ALA A 97 -19.00 -4.76 8.48
N ALA A 98 -19.43 -5.86 7.86
CA ALA A 98 -20.80 -6.31 7.94
C ALA A 98 -20.99 -6.81 9.37
N GLY A 99 -21.40 -5.89 10.25
CA GLY A 99 -21.82 -6.15 11.62
C GLY A 99 -20.79 -6.89 12.47
N ALA A 100 -19.85 -6.18 13.09
CA ALA A 100 -19.45 -6.59 14.42
C ALA A 100 -20.66 -6.36 15.34
N PRO A 101 -21.28 -7.39 15.94
CA PRO A 101 -22.29 -7.15 16.96
C PRO A 101 -21.62 -6.34 18.07
N ALA A 102 -22.18 -5.17 18.37
CA ALA A 102 -21.79 -4.40 19.54
C ALA A 102 -21.86 -5.33 20.77
N PRO A 103 -20.82 -5.37 21.63
CA PRO A 103 -20.92 -6.12 22.87
C PRO A 103 -22.07 -5.57 23.70
N ALA A 104 -22.94 -6.48 24.14
CA ALA A 104 -24.10 -6.21 24.98
C ALA A 104 -23.73 -5.63 26.35
#